data_AF-A0A956AAS2-F1
#
_entry.id   AF-A0A956AAS2-F1
#
_cell.length_a   1.000
_cell.length_b   1.000
_cell.length_c   1.000
_cell.angle_alpha   90.00
_cell.angle_beta   90.00
_cell.angle_gamma   90.00
#
_symmetry.space_group_name_H-M   'P 1'
#
loop_
_entity.id
_entity.type
_entity.pdbx_description
1 polymer ?
#
loop_
_entity_poly.entity_id
_entity_poly.type
_entity_poly.pdbx_seq_one_letter_code
_entity_poly.pdbx_strand_id
1 'polypeptide(L)'
;MFVDLHLHSNLDQERASDVTAILKRLHATGLEGACFLGLNGWADEDAYQPHRSDSIQLFFGGEFVTQMGHLIVIPRALSDLPPQQLDRFRSDRRFDADKLVSVARDAGAAVIAVHPFYRGVEVVSVDRVFRLGEITAIETVNAGTLPVQNDFAHEIATLRQLPMTAGSDVGDDLFRLGRVATAFAGHHESQASLVAALLDGEMWPIEITTEENLRREQRENEEVGRRAFRAGDSDSRRGERDHRRRDRDDRGGGDRRGRAGGDRGGRRRDDRPSRPRDDRAGRSTRDRDGRAPDDRRSRDGARTEPDGNRREPDGNRREPDGNRREPGDRDG
;
A
#
# COMPACT_ATOMS: atom_id res chain seq x y z
N MET A 1 1.06 -9.53 -23.17
CA MET A 1 -0.08 -9.66 -22.26
C MET A 1 -0.20 -8.40 -21.41
N PHE A 2 -1.40 -7.87 -21.19
CA PHE A 2 -1.64 -6.74 -20.26
C PHE A 2 -2.28 -7.20 -18.96
N VAL A 3 -1.62 -6.94 -17.83
CA VAL A 3 -2.03 -7.41 -16.49
C VAL A 3 -2.10 -6.22 -15.53
N ASP A 4 -3.19 -6.10 -14.77
CA ASP A 4 -3.21 -5.22 -13.59
C ASP A 4 -2.60 -5.98 -12.41
N LEU A 5 -1.45 -5.51 -11.92
CA LEU A 5 -0.72 -6.16 -10.83
C LEU A 5 -1.17 -5.74 -9.42
N HIS A 6 -2.10 -4.79 -9.30
CA HIS A 6 -2.47 -4.21 -8.01
C HIS A 6 -3.99 -4.17 -7.80
N LEU A 7 -4.58 -5.33 -7.57
CA LEU A 7 -6.02 -5.48 -7.33
C LEU A 7 -6.34 -6.00 -5.94
N HIS A 8 -7.43 -5.47 -5.39
CA HIS A 8 -8.05 -5.93 -4.16
C HIS A 8 -9.56 -6.02 -4.41
N SER A 9 -10.24 -6.97 -3.78
CA SER A 9 -11.69 -7.14 -3.89
C SER A 9 -12.34 -7.30 -2.51
N ASN A 10 -13.67 -7.38 -2.53
CA ASN A 10 -14.53 -7.76 -1.41
C ASN A 10 -14.31 -9.19 -0.87
N LEU A 11 -13.45 -10.01 -1.50
CA LEU A 11 -13.10 -11.36 -1.03
C LEU A 11 -11.93 -11.33 -0.04
N ASP A 12 -10.89 -10.53 -0.33
CA ASP A 12 -9.66 -10.48 0.48
C ASP A 12 -9.65 -9.38 1.54
N GLN A 13 -10.53 -8.38 1.40
CA GLN A 13 -10.61 -7.19 2.27
C GLN A 13 -12.05 -6.72 2.42
N GLU A 14 -12.31 -5.92 3.47
CA GLU A 14 -13.57 -5.18 3.67
C GLU A 14 -13.71 -3.98 2.70
N ARG A 15 -13.53 -4.20 1.39
CA ARG A 15 -13.74 -3.22 0.30
C ARG A 15 -15.12 -3.40 -0.34
N ALA A 16 -15.69 -2.33 -0.90
CA ALA A 16 -16.99 -2.37 -1.58
C ALA A 16 -16.94 -2.96 -3.01
N SER A 17 -15.74 -3.05 -3.61
CA SER A 17 -15.56 -3.48 -5.00
C SER A 17 -15.73 -4.99 -5.19
N ASP A 18 -16.86 -5.37 -5.78
CA ASP A 18 -17.18 -6.74 -6.22
C ASP A 18 -16.21 -7.25 -7.29
N VAL A 19 -15.63 -8.43 -7.05
CA VAL A 19 -14.77 -9.16 -8.00
C VAL A 19 -15.41 -9.32 -9.39
N THR A 20 -16.72 -9.54 -9.48
CA THR A 20 -17.42 -9.74 -10.78
C THR A 20 -17.45 -8.44 -11.59
N ALA A 21 -17.69 -7.31 -10.93
CA ALA A 21 -17.62 -5.98 -11.52
C ALA A 21 -16.19 -5.58 -11.91
N ILE A 22 -15.17 -5.94 -11.09
CA ILE A 22 -13.75 -5.75 -11.43
C ILE A 22 -13.42 -6.49 -12.74
N LEU A 23 -13.64 -7.81 -12.80
CA LEU A 23 -13.31 -8.65 -13.95
C LEU A 23 -14.06 -8.20 -15.22
N LYS A 24 -15.34 -7.84 -15.10
CA LYS A 24 -16.13 -7.29 -16.20
C LYS A 24 -15.55 -5.98 -16.74
N ARG A 25 -15.00 -5.10 -15.88
CA ARG A 25 -14.37 -3.84 -16.29
C ARG A 25 -12.99 -4.05 -16.92
N LEU A 26 -12.19 -4.99 -16.39
CA LEU A 26 -10.90 -5.38 -16.98
C LEU A 26 -11.07 -5.90 -18.41
N HIS A 27 -11.99 -6.86 -18.61
CA HIS A 27 -12.32 -7.37 -19.95
C HIS A 27 -12.84 -6.26 -20.89
N ALA A 28 -13.73 -5.39 -20.38
CA ALA A 28 -14.23 -4.24 -21.16
C ALA A 28 -13.17 -3.16 -21.47
N THR A 29 -11.98 -3.23 -20.85
CA THR A 29 -10.85 -2.32 -21.12
C THR A 29 -9.69 -3.02 -21.84
N GLY A 30 -9.84 -4.29 -22.23
CA GLY A 30 -8.85 -5.02 -23.01
C GLY A 30 -7.63 -5.52 -22.22
N LEU A 31 -7.72 -5.59 -20.89
CA LEU A 31 -6.73 -6.28 -20.07
C LEU A 31 -6.95 -7.79 -20.17
N GLU A 32 -5.86 -8.56 -20.08
CA GLU A 32 -5.83 -10.02 -20.22
C GLU A 32 -5.61 -10.74 -18.88
N GLY A 33 -5.22 -10.02 -17.82
CA GLY A 33 -4.95 -10.62 -16.52
C GLY A 33 -5.13 -9.70 -15.32
N ALA A 34 -5.28 -10.32 -14.15
CA ALA A 34 -5.55 -9.69 -12.86
C ALA A 34 -4.72 -10.35 -11.75
N CYS A 35 -3.91 -9.59 -11.00
CA CYS A 35 -3.26 -10.06 -9.78
C CYS A 35 -4.00 -9.56 -8.53
N PHE A 36 -4.68 -10.47 -7.83
CA PHE A 36 -5.41 -10.16 -6.60
C PHE A 36 -4.52 -10.36 -5.36
N LEU A 37 -4.70 -9.47 -4.36
CA LEU A 37 -3.76 -9.31 -3.25
C LEU A 37 -4.47 -9.28 -1.89
N GLY A 38 -4.13 -10.25 -1.04
CA GLY A 38 -4.44 -10.22 0.39
C GLY A 38 -3.68 -9.11 1.10
N LEU A 39 -4.31 -8.45 2.08
CA LEU A 39 -3.62 -7.45 2.90
C LEU A 39 -2.94 -8.13 4.09
N ASN A 40 -1.61 -8.01 4.20
CA ASN A 40 -0.80 -8.62 5.25
C ASN A 40 -0.92 -10.17 5.32
N GLY A 41 -1.16 -10.79 4.16
CA GLY A 41 -1.39 -12.23 3.92
C GLY A 41 -1.58 -12.49 2.42
N TRP A 42 -1.96 -13.71 2.04
CA TRP A 42 -2.27 -14.05 0.65
C TRP A 42 -3.74 -13.78 0.31
N ALA A 43 -4.02 -13.57 -0.98
CA ALA A 43 -5.38 -13.65 -1.51
C ALA A 43 -5.91 -15.10 -1.43
N ASP A 44 -7.21 -15.27 -1.23
CA ASP A 44 -7.85 -16.58 -1.13
C ASP A 44 -8.17 -17.14 -2.53
N GLU A 45 -7.20 -17.82 -3.16
CA GLU A 45 -7.36 -18.41 -4.50
C GLU A 45 -8.61 -19.30 -4.62
N ASP A 46 -9.00 -20.05 -3.58
CA ASP A 46 -10.18 -20.91 -3.59
C ASP A 46 -11.47 -20.09 -3.70
N ALA A 47 -11.53 -18.91 -3.07
CA ALA A 47 -12.64 -17.97 -3.22
C ALA A 47 -12.76 -17.36 -4.64
N TYR A 48 -11.65 -17.29 -5.39
CA TYR A 48 -11.63 -16.81 -6.78
C TYR A 48 -11.93 -17.89 -7.83
N GLN A 49 -11.91 -19.19 -7.51
CA GLN A 49 -12.18 -20.26 -8.49
C GLN A 49 -13.52 -20.09 -9.24
N PRO A 50 -14.65 -19.69 -8.61
CA PRO A 50 -15.92 -19.46 -9.31
C PRO A 50 -15.90 -18.30 -10.32
N HIS A 51 -14.85 -17.47 -10.29
CA HIS A 51 -14.69 -16.27 -11.11
C HIS A 51 -13.62 -16.42 -12.21
N ARG A 52 -12.91 -17.57 -12.29
CA ARG A 52 -12.00 -17.88 -13.40
C ARG A 52 -12.76 -17.94 -14.73
N SER A 53 -12.16 -17.44 -15.79
CA SER A 53 -12.71 -17.49 -17.15
C SER A 53 -11.60 -17.43 -18.20
N ASP A 54 -11.88 -17.93 -19.40
CA ASP A 54 -10.95 -17.93 -20.55
C ASP A 54 -10.57 -16.52 -21.05
N SER A 55 -11.17 -15.45 -20.50
CA SER A 55 -10.99 -14.07 -20.94
C SER A 55 -10.15 -13.18 -20.02
N ILE A 56 -9.92 -13.59 -18.77
CA ILE A 56 -9.04 -12.90 -17.81
C ILE A 56 -8.29 -13.95 -16.98
N GLN A 57 -6.97 -14.00 -17.15
CA GLN A 57 -6.10 -14.84 -16.33
C GLN A 57 -6.04 -14.31 -14.89
N LEU A 58 -6.26 -15.20 -13.91
CA LEU A 58 -6.13 -14.84 -12.50
C LEU A 58 -4.76 -15.25 -11.94
N PHE A 59 -4.14 -14.32 -11.22
CA PHE A 59 -2.90 -14.45 -10.48
C PHE A 59 -3.11 -13.96 -9.04
N PHE A 60 -2.24 -14.39 -8.11
CA PHE A 60 -2.43 -14.13 -6.68
C PHE A 60 -1.14 -13.70 -5.98
N GLY A 61 -1.28 -12.89 -4.95
CA GLY A 61 -0.18 -12.44 -4.11
C GLY A 61 -0.67 -11.83 -2.80
N GLY A 62 0.18 -11.00 -2.21
CA GLY A 62 -0.14 -10.26 -1.00
C GLY A 62 0.53 -8.90 -0.98
N GLU A 63 -0.21 -7.88 -0.52
CA GLU A 63 0.34 -6.57 -0.18
C GLU A 63 0.68 -6.55 1.32
N PHE A 64 1.96 -6.41 1.64
CA PHE A 64 2.47 -6.45 3.01
C PHE A 64 2.87 -5.04 3.46
N VAL A 65 2.28 -4.57 4.55
CA VAL A 65 2.65 -3.32 5.20
C VAL A 65 3.93 -3.55 5.99
N THR A 66 5.01 -2.83 5.69
CA THR A 66 6.31 -3.00 6.34
C THR A 66 6.76 -1.74 7.10
N GLN A 67 7.87 -1.80 7.84
CA GLN A 67 8.53 -0.62 8.39
C GLN A 67 9.13 0.32 7.32
N MET A 68 9.24 -0.13 6.06
CA MET A 68 9.90 0.58 4.96
C MET A 68 8.97 1.04 3.84
N GLY A 69 7.67 0.72 3.91
CA GLY A 69 6.71 0.96 2.83
C GLY A 69 5.72 -0.20 2.70
N HIS A 70 4.90 -0.20 1.66
CA HIS A 70 4.12 -1.37 1.25
C HIS A 70 4.92 -2.18 0.20
N LEU A 71 4.91 -3.50 0.30
CA LEU A 71 5.53 -4.40 -0.66
C LEU A 71 4.49 -5.42 -1.16
N ILE A 72 4.35 -5.56 -2.48
CA ILE A 72 3.70 -6.73 -3.06
C ILE A 72 4.70 -7.90 -3.07
N VAL A 73 4.23 -9.11 -2.74
CA VAL A 73 4.95 -10.37 -2.99
C VAL A 73 4.07 -11.28 -3.86
N ILE A 74 4.65 -11.86 -4.91
CA ILE A 74 3.99 -12.78 -5.85
C ILE A 74 4.86 -14.05 -5.95
N PRO A 75 4.53 -15.14 -5.22
CA PRO A 75 5.28 -16.40 -5.27
C PRO A 75 4.87 -17.28 -6.44
N ARG A 76 5.72 -18.24 -6.84
CA ARG A 76 5.45 -19.14 -7.98
C ARG A 76 4.24 -20.05 -7.73
N ALA A 77 4.02 -20.44 -6.48
CA ALA A 77 2.74 -20.85 -5.91
C ALA A 77 2.60 -20.31 -4.47
N LEU A 78 1.38 -20.04 -4.00
CA LEU A 78 1.14 -19.53 -2.64
C LEU A 78 1.64 -20.50 -1.53
N SER A 79 1.75 -21.79 -1.85
CA SER A 79 2.33 -22.84 -1.00
C SER A 79 3.83 -22.69 -0.74
N ASP A 80 4.56 -21.98 -1.61
CA ASP A 80 6.02 -21.86 -1.53
C ASP A 80 6.44 -20.93 -0.37
N LEU A 81 5.53 -20.05 0.05
CA LEU A 81 5.67 -19.14 1.19
C LEU A 81 4.46 -19.23 2.13
N PRO A 82 4.33 -20.30 2.95
CA PRO A 82 3.21 -20.45 3.88
C PRO A 82 3.10 -19.25 4.84
N PRO A 83 1.90 -18.68 5.09
CA PRO A 83 1.73 -17.48 5.92
C PRO A 83 2.42 -17.54 7.29
N GLN A 84 2.50 -18.73 7.90
CA GLN A 84 3.13 -18.97 9.19
C GLN A 84 4.66 -18.71 9.16
N GLN A 85 5.30 -18.81 7.98
CA GLN A 85 6.69 -18.43 7.78
C GLN A 85 6.90 -16.91 7.66
N LEU A 86 5.85 -16.16 7.35
CA LEU A 86 5.88 -14.69 7.26
C LEU A 86 5.45 -14.05 8.59
N ASP A 87 4.46 -14.62 9.27
CA ASP A 87 3.90 -14.15 10.54
C ASP A 87 4.96 -13.88 11.62
N ARG A 88 6.01 -14.71 11.69
CA ARG A 88 7.16 -14.53 12.60
C ARG A 88 7.97 -13.25 12.37
N PHE A 89 7.76 -12.56 11.24
CA PHE A 89 8.38 -11.27 10.92
C PHE A 89 7.42 -10.09 11.14
N ARG A 90 6.17 -10.34 11.54
CA ARG A 90 5.16 -9.31 11.79
C ARG A 90 5.22 -8.82 13.25
N SER A 91 5.40 -7.52 13.44
CA SER A 91 5.35 -6.84 14.73
C SER A 91 4.50 -5.58 14.61
N ASP A 92 3.58 -5.36 15.56
CA ASP A 92 2.62 -4.25 15.57
C ASP A 92 1.97 -3.97 14.19
N ARG A 93 1.34 -5.01 13.63
CA ARG A 93 0.72 -5.08 12.30
C ARG A 93 1.65 -4.94 11.08
N ARG A 94 2.94 -4.65 11.25
CA ARG A 94 3.90 -4.43 10.15
C ARG A 94 4.92 -5.56 10.04
N PHE A 95 5.31 -5.94 8.83
CA PHE A 95 6.37 -6.92 8.57
C PHE A 95 7.75 -6.25 8.57
N ASP A 96 8.78 -7.00 8.98
CA ASP A 96 10.18 -6.62 8.70
C ASP A 96 10.48 -6.80 7.20
N ALA A 97 10.62 -5.68 6.49
CA ALA A 97 10.89 -5.60 5.06
C ALA A 97 12.11 -6.43 4.63
N ASP A 98 13.24 -6.35 5.34
CA ASP A 98 14.46 -7.06 4.92
C ASP A 98 14.31 -8.57 5.09
N LYS A 99 13.52 -9.03 6.08
CA LYS A 99 13.20 -10.45 6.26
C LYS A 99 12.18 -10.95 5.25
N LEU A 100 11.18 -10.13 4.95
CA LEU A 100 10.19 -10.43 3.92
C LEU A 100 10.85 -10.53 2.53
N VAL A 101 11.67 -9.55 2.15
CA VAL A 101 12.43 -9.56 0.89
C VAL A 101 13.36 -10.76 0.82
N SER A 102 14.16 -11.03 1.86
CA SER A 102 15.06 -12.20 1.87
C SER A 102 14.30 -13.50 1.68
N VAL A 103 13.25 -13.76 2.48
CA VAL A 103 12.52 -15.03 2.42
C VAL A 103 11.72 -15.17 1.12
N ALA A 104 11.16 -14.09 0.58
CA ALA A 104 10.50 -14.11 -0.72
C ALA A 104 11.48 -14.43 -1.85
N ARG A 105 12.64 -13.77 -1.89
CA ARG A 105 13.72 -14.04 -2.84
C ARG A 105 14.23 -15.48 -2.74
N ASP A 106 14.43 -15.98 -1.52
CA ASP A 106 14.92 -17.34 -1.26
C ASP A 106 13.92 -18.44 -1.70
N ALA A 107 12.63 -18.10 -1.83
CA ALA A 107 11.59 -18.95 -2.42
C ALA A 107 11.35 -18.70 -3.93
N GLY A 108 12.11 -17.80 -4.56
CA GLY A 108 11.93 -17.45 -5.97
C GLY A 108 10.62 -16.69 -6.26
N ALA A 109 10.12 -15.91 -5.30
CA ALA A 109 8.99 -15.01 -5.47
C ALA A 109 9.43 -13.63 -5.98
N ALA A 110 8.59 -12.99 -6.79
CA ALA A 110 8.78 -11.60 -7.18
C ALA A 110 8.37 -10.66 -6.02
N VAL A 111 9.14 -9.61 -5.77
CA VAL A 111 8.86 -8.59 -4.75
C VAL A 111 8.85 -7.20 -5.39
N ILE A 112 7.74 -6.46 -5.21
CA ILE A 112 7.53 -5.16 -5.85
C ILE A 112 7.33 -4.11 -4.76
N ALA A 113 8.11 -3.03 -4.75
CA ALA A 113 7.83 -1.88 -3.90
C ALA A 113 6.73 -1.03 -4.54
N VAL A 114 5.57 -0.95 -3.88
CA VAL A 114 4.35 -0.32 -4.44
C VAL A 114 4.16 1.12 -3.97
N HIS A 115 3.46 1.89 -4.82
CA HIS A 115 3.04 3.28 -4.64
C HIS A 115 3.97 4.15 -3.75
N PRO A 116 5.31 4.16 -3.99
CA PRO A 116 6.29 4.50 -2.94
C PRO A 116 6.25 5.94 -2.42
N PHE A 117 5.59 6.85 -3.14
CA PHE A 117 5.40 8.25 -2.76
C PHE A 117 3.96 8.60 -2.32
N TYR A 118 3.05 7.63 -2.32
CA TYR A 118 1.64 7.82 -1.97
C TYR A 118 1.46 8.13 -0.47
N ARG A 119 0.79 9.24 -0.17
CA ARG A 119 0.63 9.74 1.21
C ARG A 119 -0.69 9.32 1.88
N GLY A 120 -1.46 8.43 1.24
CA GLY A 120 -2.69 7.88 1.79
C GLY A 120 -2.51 6.62 2.65
N VAL A 121 -1.31 6.04 2.68
CA VAL A 121 -0.99 4.83 3.46
C VAL A 121 -0.29 5.13 4.78
N GLU A 122 -0.35 4.16 5.71
CA GLU A 122 0.20 4.26 7.07
C GLU A 122 1.74 4.41 7.08
N VAL A 123 2.42 3.79 6.11
CA VAL A 123 3.88 3.86 5.95
C VAL A 123 4.24 4.18 4.50
N VAL A 124 4.62 5.43 4.24
CA VAL A 124 5.12 5.87 2.94
C VAL A 124 6.61 5.52 2.80
N SER A 125 7.00 4.96 1.65
CA SER A 125 8.36 4.47 1.40
C SER A 125 9.38 5.61 1.21
N VAL A 126 9.11 6.53 0.29
CA VAL A 126 9.97 7.66 -0.10
C VAL A 126 11.42 7.22 -0.30
N ASP A 127 12.38 7.72 0.50
CA ASP A 127 13.82 7.42 0.37
C ASP A 127 14.18 6.02 0.90
N ARG A 128 13.28 5.34 1.64
CA ARG A 128 13.51 3.98 2.15
C ARG A 128 13.59 2.96 1.02
N VAL A 129 13.04 3.26 -0.16
CA VAL A 129 13.14 2.40 -1.34
C VAL A 129 14.59 2.22 -1.79
N PHE A 130 15.49 3.18 -1.54
CA PHE A 130 16.93 3.01 -1.79
C PHE A 130 17.63 2.07 -0.80
N ARG A 131 16.96 1.70 0.29
CA ARG A 131 17.51 0.89 1.39
C ARG A 131 16.92 -0.52 1.46
N LEU A 132 15.78 -0.75 0.80
CA LEU A 132 15.24 -2.10 0.56
C LEU A 132 16.29 -2.94 -0.17
N GLY A 133 16.41 -4.22 0.20
CA GLY A 133 17.32 -5.17 -0.44
C GLY A 133 17.01 -5.49 -1.92
N GLU A 134 17.26 -6.74 -2.30
CA GLU A 134 17.06 -7.26 -3.66
C GLU A 134 15.57 -7.48 -3.96
N ILE A 135 14.85 -6.37 -4.21
CA ILE A 135 13.49 -6.39 -4.76
C ILE A 135 13.53 -6.54 -6.28
N THR A 136 12.47 -7.12 -6.84
CA THR A 136 12.32 -7.42 -8.27
C THR A 136 11.96 -6.19 -9.09
N ALA A 137 11.07 -5.34 -8.59
CA ALA A 137 10.58 -4.17 -9.33
C ALA A 137 10.08 -3.05 -8.41
N ILE A 138 9.74 -1.91 -9.02
CA ILE A 138 9.02 -0.80 -8.38
C ILE A 138 7.75 -0.50 -9.20
N GLU A 139 6.64 -0.28 -8.51
CA GLU A 139 5.44 0.26 -9.14
C GLU A 139 5.65 1.75 -9.42
N THR A 140 5.84 2.10 -10.69
CA THR A 140 6.12 3.47 -11.12
C THR A 140 4.90 4.17 -11.70
N VAL A 141 3.83 3.42 -12.01
CA VAL A 141 2.59 3.95 -12.59
C VAL A 141 1.41 3.36 -11.83
N ASN A 142 0.99 4.03 -10.74
CA ASN A 142 -0.21 3.67 -9.99
C ASN A 142 -1.38 4.58 -10.41
N ALA A 143 -2.56 4.03 -10.70
CA ALA A 143 -3.71 4.82 -11.17
C ALA A 143 -4.40 5.64 -10.08
N GLY A 144 -4.07 5.41 -8.81
CA GLY A 144 -4.57 6.10 -7.63
C GLY A 144 -3.69 7.24 -7.11
N THR A 145 -2.50 7.43 -7.66
CA THR A 145 -1.53 8.46 -7.26
C THR A 145 -1.58 9.68 -8.18
N LEU A 146 -0.89 10.76 -7.78
CA LEU A 146 -0.66 11.92 -8.64
C LEU A 146 0.49 11.64 -9.62
N PRO A 147 0.48 12.19 -10.85
CA PRO A 147 1.57 12.01 -11.81
C PRO A 147 2.96 12.29 -11.24
N VAL A 148 3.12 13.38 -10.45
CA VAL A 148 4.39 13.71 -9.77
C VAL A 148 4.88 12.65 -8.76
N GLN A 149 4.00 11.77 -8.26
CA GLN A 149 4.39 10.64 -7.41
C GLN A 149 4.86 9.44 -8.24
N ASN A 150 4.29 9.27 -9.45
CA ASN A 150 4.73 8.29 -10.45
C ASN A 150 6.08 8.73 -11.06
N ASP A 151 6.26 10.02 -11.36
CA ASP A 151 7.53 10.61 -11.82
C ASP A 151 8.69 10.28 -10.85
N PHE A 152 8.51 10.55 -9.55
CA PHE A 152 9.53 10.21 -8.54
C PHE A 152 9.75 8.70 -8.38
N ALA A 153 8.71 7.87 -8.57
CA ALA A 153 8.86 6.41 -8.54
C ALA A 153 9.68 5.91 -9.75
N HIS A 154 9.44 6.47 -10.93
CA HIS A 154 10.23 6.24 -12.15
C HIS A 154 11.69 6.71 -11.99
N GLU A 155 11.94 7.86 -11.35
CA GLU A 155 13.29 8.31 -11.00
C GLU A 155 14.01 7.30 -10.09
N ILE A 156 13.38 6.82 -9.01
CA ILE A 156 13.99 5.81 -8.13
C ILE A 156 14.26 4.50 -8.88
N ALA A 157 13.32 4.01 -9.68
CA ALA A 157 13.51 2.78 -10.45
C ALA A 157 14.66 2.89 -11.46
N THR A 158 14.76 4.04 -12.15
CA THR A 158 15.88 4.36 -13.05
C THR A 158 17.21 4.39 -12.29
N LEU A 159 17.27 5.04 -11.13
CA LEU A 159 18.46 5.16 -10.29
C LEU A 159 18.89 3.83 -9.64
N ARG A 160 17.92 2.94 -9.33
CA ARG A 160 18.18 1.58 -8.83
C ARG A 160 18.43 0.55 -9.94
N GLN A 161 18.27 0.93 -11.21
CA GLN A 161 18.31 0.03 -12.37
C GLN A 161 17.32 -1.15 -12.25
N LEU A 162 16.14 -0.90 -11.66
CA LEU A 162 15.11 -1.90 -11.45
C LEU A 162 14.04 -1.87 -12.55
N PRO A 163 13.49 -3.05 -12.93
CA PRO A 163 12.24 -3.15 -13.66
C PRO A 163 11.10 -2.34 -13.04
N MET A 164 10.16 -1.93 -13.88
CA MET A 164 9.06 -1.04 -13.53
C MET A 164 7.71 -1.71 -13.79
N THR A 165 6.75 -1.50 -12.89
CA THR A 165 5.40 -2.06 -12.99
C THR A 165 4.31 -1.00 -12.80
N ALA A 166 3.09 -1.39 -13.14
CA ALA A 166 1.89 -0.57 -13.00
C ALA A 166 0.71 -1.39 -12.48
N GLY A 167 -0.15 -0.73 -11.71
CA GLY A 167 -1.36 -1.32 -11.13
C GLY A 167 -2.37 -0.25 -10.72
N SER A 168 -3.65 -0.62 -10.65
CA SER A 168 -4.70 0.38 -10.43
C SER A 168 -4.88 0.82 -8.98
N ASP A 169 -4.52 -0.03 -8.00
CA ASP A 169 -5.00 0.04 -6.60
C ASP A 169 -6.48 0.43 -6.57
N VAL A 170 -7.33 -0.48 -7.04
CA VAL A 170 -8.77 -0.21 -7.06
C VAL A 170 -9.31 -0.17 -5.62
N GLY A 171 -9.79 1.00 -5.23
CA GLY A 171 -10.54 1.22 -3.98
C GLY A 171 -12.00 0.83 -4.18
N ASP A 172 -12.92 1.60 -3.59
CA ASP A 172 -14.37 1.43 -3.78
C ASP A 172 -14.90 2.00 -5.12
N ASP A 173 -14.06 2.66 -5.93
CA ASP A 173 -14.39 3.17 -7.26
C ASP A 173 -13.60 2.44 -8.36
N LEU A 174 -14.33 1.72 -9.21
CA LEU A 174 -13.83 0.96 -10.34
C LEU A 174 -13.28 1.84 -11.49
N PHE A 175 -13.42 3.17 -11.43
CA PHE A 175 -12.92 4.09 -12.47
C PHE A 175 -11.42 3.97 -12.75
N ARG A 176 -10.61 3.54 -11.77
CA ARG A 176 -9.16 3.32 -11.93
C ARG A 176 -8.83 2.15 -12.87
N LEU A 177 -9.71 1.16 -13.00
CA LEU A 177 -9.49 -0.05 -13.79
C LEU A 177 -9.42 0.25 -15.29
N GLY A 178 -8.35 -0.25 -15.92
CA GLY A 178 -8.06 -0.02 -17.33
C GLY A 178 -7.59 1.41 -17.65
N ARG A 179 -7.09 2.16 -16.65
CA ARG A 179 -6.29 3.39 -16.88
C ARG A 179 -4.78 3.08 -16.95
N VAL A 180 -4.34 1.95 -16.39
CA VAL A 180 -2.94 1.51 -16.37
C VAL A 180 -2.88 -0.02 -16.47
N ALA A 181 -1.75 -0.57 -16.90
CA ALA A 181 -1.45 -2.00 -16.82
C ALA A 181 0.07 -2.24 -16.85
N THR A 182 0.52 -3.39 -16.36
CA THR A 182 1.86 -3.91 -16.67
C THR A 182 1.77 -4.72 -17.96
N ALA A 183 2.55 -4.33 -18.97
CA ALA A 183 2.68 -5.03 -20.24
C ALA A 183 3.83 -6.04 -20.17
N PHE A 184 3.55 -7.31 -20.48
CA PHE A 184 4.50 -8.42 -20.48
C PHE A 184 4.78 -8.94 -21.89
N ALA A 185 6.00 -9.43 -22.11
CA ALA A 185 6.37 -10.18 -23.30
C ALA A 185 5.63 -11.52 -23.38
N GLY A 186 4.92 -11.77 -24.49
CA GLY A 186 4.14 -13.00 -24.68
C GLY A 186 2.85 -13.05 -23.87
N HIS A 187 2.50 -14.25 -23.37
CA HIS A 187 1.30 -14.56 -22.60
C HIS A 187 1.61 -15.60 -21.51
N HIS A 188 0.96 -15.51 -20.35
CA HIS A 188 1.33 -16.27 -19.15
C HIS A 188 0.12 -16.96 -18.52
N GLU A 189 -0.10 -18.23 -18.86
CA GLU A 189 -1.26 -19.02 -18.39
C GLU A 189 -1.14 -19.46 -16.92
N SER A 190 0.00 -19.25 -16.27
CA SER A 190 0.25 -19.68 -14.88
C SER A 190 0.97 -18.65 -14.02
N GLN A 191 0.69 -18.71 -12.72
CA GLN A 191 1.39 -17.98 -11.66
C GLN A 191 2.91 -18.08 -11.79
N ALA A 192 3.44 -19.31 -11.93
CA ALA A 192 4.87 -19.56 -12.06
C ALA A 192 5.49 -18.96 -13.33
N SER A 193 4.72 -18.80 -14.41
CA SER A 193 5.19 -18.14 -15.64
C SER A 193 5.17 -16.62 -15.56
N LEU A 194 4.19 -16.00 -14.86
CA LEU A 194 4.20 -14.57 -14.58
C LEU A 194 5.39 -14.19 -13.69
N VAL A 195 5.64 -14.98 -12.64
CA VAL A 195 6.75 -14.74 -11.70
C VAL A 195 8.11 -14.89 -12.38
N ALA A 196 8.25 -15.78 -13.36
CA ALA A 196 9.47 -15.83 -14.20
C ALA A 196 9.68 -14.52 -14.96
N ALA A 197 8.69 -14.06 -15.74
CA ALA A 197 8.79 -12.82 -16.51
C ALA A 197 9.00 -11.56 -15.63
N LEU A 198 8.43 -11.53 -14.42
CA LEU A 198 8.71 -10.50 -13.41
C LEU A 198 10.19 -10.52 -12.95
N LEU A 199 10.75 -11.70 -12.69
CA LEU A 199 12.14 -11.87 -12.22
C LEU A 199 13.17 -11.62 -13.35
N ASP A 200 12.85 -12.01 -14.58
CA ASP A 200 13.67 -11.79 -15.77
C ASP A 200 13.61 -10.33 -16.26
N GLY A 201 12.63 -9.54 -15.78
CA GLY A 201 12.48 -8.12 -16.10
C GLY A 201 11.79 -7.83 -17.44
N GLU A 202 11.09 -8.81 -18.03
CA GLU A 202 10.45 -8.71 -19.35
C GLU A 202 9.08 -8.01 -19.31
N MET A 203 9.00 -6.89 -18.58
CA MET A 203 7.78 -6.12 -18.39
C MET A 203 7.97 -4.61 -18.35
N TRP A 204 6.91 -3.88 -18.72
CA TRP A 204 6.88 -2.41 -18.80
C TRP A 204 5.59 -1.85 -18.20
N PRO A 205 5.64 -0.70 -17.50
CA PRO A 205 4.45 0.02 -17.08
C PRO A 205 3.82 0.73 -18.29
N ILE A 206 2.50 0.68 -18.44
CA ILE A 206 1.78 1.46 -19.45
C ILE A 206 0.60 2.22 -18.85
N GLU A 207 0.37 3.44 -19.35
CA GLU A 207 -0.88 4.17 -19.17
C GLU A 207 -1.80 3.92 -20.38
N ILE A 208 -3.07 3.65 -20.11
CA ILE A 208 -4.09 3.28 -21.11
C ILE A 208 -5.00 4.48 -21.35
N THR A 209 -4.58 5.31 -22.30
CA THR A 209 -5.30 6.51 -22.72
C THR A 209 -6.48 6.15 -23.64
N THR A 210 -7.69 6.07 -23.09
CA THR A 210 -8.92 5.99 -23.90
C THR A 210 -9.48 7.39 -24.18
N GLU A 211 -10.30 7.53 -25.23
CA GLU A 211 -10.96 8.82 -25.51
C GLU A 211 -11.94 9.23 -24.39
N GLU A 212 -12.52 8.25 -23.68
CA GLU A 212 -13.35 8.50 -22.49
C GLU A 212 -12.50 9.04 -21.33
N ASN A 213 -11.35 8.43 -21.05
CA ASN A 213 -10.40 8.87 -20.01
C ASN A 213 -9.97 10.31 -20.26
N LEU A 214 -9.51 10.63 -21.48
CA LEU A 214 -9.12 12.00 -21.89
C LEU A 214 -10.25 13.02 -21.67
N ARG A 215 -11.46 12.70 -22.13
CA ARG A 215 -12.64 13.58 -22.00
C ARG A 215 -13.10 13.76 -20.55
N ARG A 216 -12.68 12.91 -19.60
CA ARG A 216 -12.96 13.03 -18.16
C ARG A 216 -11.84 13.77 -17.43
N GLU A 217 -10.58 13.45 -17.70
CA GLU A 217 -9.41 14.17 -17.19
C GLU A 217 -9.45 15.65 -17.57
N GLN A 218 -9.91 16.00 -18.78
CA GLN A 218 -10.16 17.38 -19.17
C GLN A 218 -11.18 18.07 -18.24
N ARG A 219 -12.27 17.40 -17.88
CA ARG A 219 -13.31 17.94 -16.97
C ARG A 219 -12.82 18.07 -15.54
N GLU A 220 -12.05 17.11 -15.05
CA GLU A 220 -11.48 17.11 -13.71
C GLU A 220 -10.42 18.21 -13.57
N ASN A 221 -9.53 18.36 -14.55
CA ASN A 221 -8.59 19.48 -14.63
C ASN A 221 -9.29 20.84 -14.74
N GLU A 222 -10.37 20.95 -15.54
CA GLU A 222 -11.22 22.14 -15.55
C GLU A 222 -11.83 22.43 -14.18
N GLU A 223 -12.33 21.43 -13.45
CA GLU A 223 -12.95 21.66 -12.13
C GLU A 223 -11.90 22.05 -11.08
N VAL A 224 -10.74 21.40 -11.05
CA VAL A 224 -9.62 21.76 -10.17
C VAL A 224 -9.14 23.19 -10.47
N GLY A 225 -9.00 23.56 -11.75
CA GLY A 225 -8.67 24.92 -12.17
C GLY A 225 -9.71 25.96 -11.72
N ARG A 226 -11.02 25.64 -11.87
CA ARG A 226 -12.12 26.48 -11.38
C ARG A 226 -12.12 26.62 -9.85
N ARG A 227 -11.75 25.57 -9.10
CA ARG A 227 -11.61 25.61 -7.63
C ARG A 227 -10.42 26.48 -7.21
N ALA A 228 -9.27 26.37 -7.88
CA ALA A 228 -8.09 27.20 -7.62
C ALA A 228 -8.37 28.70 -7.87
N PHE A 229 -9.02 29.05 -8.98
CA PHE A 229 -9.40 30.43 -9.29
C PHE A 229 -10.33 31.04 -8.22
N ARG A 230 -11.27 30.26 -7.68
CA ARG A 230 -12.19 30.71 -6.62
C ARG A 230 -11.51 30.94 -5.27
N ALA A 231 -10.43 30.25 -4.97
CA ALA A 231 -9.65 30.51 -3.76
C ALA A 231 -8.93 31.87 -3.84
N GLY A 232 -8.27 32.17 -4.97
CA GLY A 232 -7.46 33.38 -5.12
C GLY A 232 -8.23 34.71 -5.05
N ASP A 233 -9.44 34.77 -5.62
CA ASP A 233 -10.27 36.00 -5.63
C ASP A 233 -10.99 36.28 -4.28
N SER A 234 -10.82 35.42 -3.27
CA SER A 234 -11.43 35.59 -1.95
C SER A 234 -10.63 36.50 -1.01
N ASP A 235 -9.30 36.55 -1.16
CA ASP A 235 -8.40 37.27 -0.26
C ASP A 235 -8.11 38.70 -0.76
N SER A 236 -8.01 38.88 -2.08
CA SER A 236 -7.84 40.19 -2.73
C SER A 236 -8.88 41.23 -2.28
N ARG A 237 -10.11 40.78 -2.05
CA ARG A 237 -11.27 41.64 -1.70
C ARG A 237 -11.35 41.99 -0.21
N ARG A 238 -10.51 41.40 0.65
CA ARG A 238 -10.45 41.75 2.09
C ARG A 238 -9.52 42.92 2.39
N GLY A 239 -8.42 43.08 1.65
CA GLY A 239 -7.46 44.18 1.89
C GLY A 239 -8.01 45.58 1.60
N GLU A 240 -8.84 45.74 0.57
CA GLU A 240 -9.17 47.08 0.04
C GLU A 240 -10.22 47.88 0.85
N ARG A 241 -10.85 47.28 1.87
CA ARG A 241 -11.97 47.92 2.60
C ARG A 241 -11.59 48.71 3.86
N ASP A 242 -10.39 48.52 4.41
CA ASP A 242 -10.04 49.08 5.73
C ASP A 242 -9.32 50.45 5.67
N HIS A 243 -8.92 50.90 4.47
CA HIS A 243 -8.19 52.16 4.27
C HIS A 243 -9.07 53.39 3.98
N ARG A 244 -10.39 53.33 4.17
CA ARG A 244 -11.33 54.46 3.93
C ARG A 244 -12.17 54.89 5.14
N ARG A 245 -11.70 54.63 6.38
CA ARG A 245 -12.41 54.97 7.63
C ARG A 245 -11.54 55.61 8.73
N ARG A 246 -10.48 56.34 8.36
CA ARG A 246 -9.65 57.13 9.30
C ARG A 246 -9.31 58.54 8.79
N ASP A 247 -10.32 59.24 8.24
CA ASP A 247 -10.21 60.65 7.84
C ASP A 247 -11.54 61.40 8.04
N ARG A 248 -12.09 61.31 9.26
CA ARG A 248 -13.12 62.25 9.75
C ARG A 248 -13.31 62.18 11.27
N ASP A 249 -13.21 63.36 11.85
CA ASP A 249 -13.87 63.87 13.07
C ASP A 249 -12.95 64.23 14.24
N ASP A 250 -12.07 65.21 14.00
CA ASP A 250 -11.28 65.93 15.01
C ASP A 250 -11.72 67.41 15.08
N ARG A 251 -12.82 67.70 15.80
CA ARG A 251 -13.34 69.06 16.06
C ARG A 251 -14.17 69.18 17.36
N GLY A 252 -13.49 69.46 18.47
CA GLY A 252 -14.08 70.05 19.70
C GLY A 252 -15.00 69.13 20.52
N GLY A 253 -15.17 69.32 21.83
CA GLY A 253 -14.65 70.37 22.72
C GLY A 253 -15.77 71.11 23.45
N GLY A 254 -15.83 71.01 24.78
CA GLY A 254 -16.80 71.77 25.59
C GLY A 254 -17.11 71.15 26.96
N ASP A 255 -16.61 71.76 28.04
CA ASP A 255 -17.07 71.49 29.41
C ASP A 255 -18.52 71.95 29.65
N ARG A 256 -19.25 71.29 30.58
CA ARG A 256 -19.69 71.91 31.87
C ARG A 256 -20.69 71.07 32.70
N ARG A 257 -20.24 70.73 33.92
CA ARG A 257 -20.92 70.94 35.22
C ARG A 257 -22.46 70.81 35.33
N GLY A 258 -22.94 69.64 35.80
CA GLY A 258 -23.38 69.47 37.20
C GLY A 258 -24.86 69.66 37.63
N ARG A 259 -25.22 68.90 38.69
CA ARG A 259 -26.46 68.92 39.52
C ARG A 259 -27.77 68.43 38.84
N ALA A 260 -28.77 67.89 39.57
CA ALA A 260 -28.81 67.20 40.88
C ALA A 260 -30.20 66.55 41.14
N GLY A 261 -30.25 65.46 41.92
CA GLY A 261 -31.46 64.96 42.59
C GLY A 261 -32.37 64.03 41.77
N GLY A 262 -32.98 63.03 42.43
CA GLY A 262 -33.88 62.05 41.79
C GLY A 262 -33.98 60.69 42.49
N ASP A 263 -34.37 60.67 43.78
CA ASP A 263 -34.53 59.43 44.56
C ASP A 263 -35.78 58.62 44.16
N ARG A 264 -35.62 57.29 43.97
CA ARG A 264 -36.45 56.17 44.50
C ARG A 264 -36.30 54.88 43.68
N GLY A 265 -36.41 53.71 44.33
CA GLY A 265 -37.22 52.64 43.71
C GLY A 265 -36.87 51.15 43.91
N GLY A 266 -35.60 50.76 44.05
CA GLY A 266 -35.17 49.47 44.63
C GLY A 266 -35.57 48.11 44.00
N ARG A 267 -35.21 47.06 44.77
CA ARG A 267 -35.49 45.60 44.65
C ARG A 267 -34.59 44.72 43.73
N ARG A 268 -33.80 43.87 44.42
CA ARG A 268 -33.45 42.47 44.08
C ARG A 268 -32.36 42.32 42.99
N ARG A 269 -31.24 41.67 43.30
CA ARG A 269 -30.94 40.21 43.20
C ARG A 269 -30.95 39.72 41.74
N ASP A 270 -29.95 39.00 41.23
CA ASP A 270 -28.88 38.23 41.91
C ASP A 270 -27.45 38.51 41.38
N ASP A 271 -26.44 38.08 42.14
CA ASP A 271 -25.01 38.26 41.88
C ASP A 271 -24.36 36.97 41.35
N ARG A 272 -23.46 37.12 40.35
CA ARG A 272 -22.31 36.21 40.05
C ARG A 272 -22.60 34.75 39.60
N PRO A 273 -21.56 33.99 39.16
CA PRO A 273 -20.41 34.38 38.32
C PRO A 273 -20.13 33.40 37.15
N SER A 274 -19.03 33.68 36.44
CA SER A 274 -18.32 32.84 35.47
C SER A 274 -18.17 31.35 35.86
N ARG A 275 -18.16 30.46 34.85
CA ARG A 275 -17.79 29.03 34.98
C ARG A 275 -16.35 28.76 34.52
N PRO A 276 -15.48 28.17 35.36
CA PRO A 276 -14.27 27.44 34.95
C PRO A 276 -14.60 26.03 34.41
N ARG A 277 -13.57 25.21 34.12
CA ARG A 277 -13.67 23.81 33.67
C ARG A 277 -12.66 22.92 34.40
N ASP A 278 -13.15 22.00 35.22
CA ASP A 278 -12.42 21.05 36.08
C ASP A 278 -13.37 19.84 36.31
N ASP A 279 -13.02 18.56 36.50
CA ASP A 279 -11.77 17.76 36.46
C ASP A 279 -12.25 16.30 36.09
N ARG A 280 -11.64 15.41 35.29
CA ARG A 280 -10.24 15.00 34.97
C ARG A 280 -9.62 13.91 35.89
N ALA A 281 -10.34 13.39 36.90
CA ALA A 281 -9.88 12.26 37.73
C ALA A 281 -11.00 11.28 38.14
N GLY A 282 -10.68 9.98 38.18
CA GLY A 282 -11.66 8.92 38.50
C GLY A 282 -11.06 7.52 38.69
N ARG A 283 -10.02 7.37 39.53
CA ARG A 283 -9.53 6.04 39.98
C ARG A 283 -10.40 5.50 41.11
N SER A 284 -10.69 4.20 41.09
CA SER A 284 -10.99 3.40 42.28
C SER A 284 -10.14 2.11 42.27
N THR A 285 -10.05 1.42 43.40
CA THR A 285 -9.09 0.33 43.66
C THR A 285 -9.61 -0.62 44.73
N ARG A 286 -9.04 -1.85 44.79
CA ARG A 286 -9.32 -2.95 45.74
C ARG A 286 -10.59 -3.75 45.39
N ASP A 287 -10.76 -5.02 45.78
CA ASP A 287 -9.95 -5.95 46.59
C ASP A 287 -9.53 -7.18 45.73
N ARG A 288 -8.57 -8.07 46.00
CA ARG A 288 -7.86 -8.64 47.18
C ARG A 288 -8.38 -10.03 47.63
N ASP A 289 -7.40 -10.93 47.80
CA ASP A 289 -7.41 -12.24 48.49
C ASP A 289 -8.23 -13.43 47.94
N GLY A 290 -7.51 -14.52 47.64
CA GLY A 290 -8.02 -15.87 47.32
C GLY A 290 -6.85 -16.85 47.15
N ARG A 291 -6.70 -17.85 48.04
CA ARG A 291 -5.50 -18.70 48.15
C ARG A 291 -5.78 -20.20 48.04
N ALA A 292 -5.08 -20.86 47.12
CA ALA A 292 -4.49 -22.21 47.24
C ALA A 292 -5.47 -23.42 47.36
N PRO A 293 -5.01 -24.69 47.31
CA PRO A 293 -3.62 -25.20 47.14
C PRO A 293 -3.45 -26.27 46.01
N ASP A 294 -2.36 -27.06 46.14
CA ASP A 294 -2.01 -28.35 45.50
C ASP A 294 -1.41 -28.38 44.07
N ASP A 295 -0.49 -29.30 43.72
CA ASP A 295 0.62 -29.94 44.48
C ASP A 295 1.59 -30.67 43.50
N ARG A 296 2.80 -31.06 43.97
CA ARG A 296 3.61 -32.23 43.54
C ARG A 296 3.77 -32.48 42.00
N ARG A 297 4.95 -32.32 41.39
CA ARG A 297 6.20 -33.08 41.69
C ARG A 297 7.45 -32.53 40.96
N SER A 298 8.60 -32.82 41.55
CA SER A 298 9.96 -32.55 41.02
C SER A 298 10.37 -33.46 39.86
N ARG A 299 11.31 -33.00 39.02
CA ARG A 299 12.58 -33.72 38.78
C ARG A 299 13.68 -32.89 38.13
N ASP A 300 14.84 -32.89 38.77
CA ASP A 300 16.13 -32.43 38.22
C ASP A 300 16.68 -33.41 37.18
N GLY A 301 17.57 -32.96 36.28
CA GLY A 301 18.06 -33.81 35.19
C GLY A 301 19.17 -33.21 34.31
N ALA A 302 20.23 -32.65 34.89
CA ALA A 302 21.37 -32.15 34.11
C ALA A 302 22.27 -33.30 33.58
N ARG A 303 22.65 -33.23 32.29
CA ARG A 303 23.77 -33.93 31.61
C ARG A 303 23.97 -33.29 30.22
N THR A 304 25.06 -32.54 30.02
CA THR A 304 26.34 -32.96 29.40
C THR A 304 26.24 -33.36 27.93
N GLU A 305 26.90 -32.57 27.07
CA GLU A 305 27.30 -32.90 25.69
C GLU A 305 28.30 -34.07 25.67
N PRO A 306 28.62 -34.63 24.49
CA PRO A 306 29.87 -34.20 23.85
C PRO A 306 29.84 -34.12 22.30
N ASP A 307 30.92 -33.57 21.73
CA ASP A 307 31.20 -33.46 20.29
C ASP A 307 31.07 -34.76 19.49
N GLY A 308 30.62 -34.62 18.22
CA GLY A 308 30.39 -35.72 17.28
C GLY A 308 31.07 -35.53 15.92
N ASN A 309 32.35 -35.17 15.90
CA ASN A 309 33.15 -34.91 14.70
C ASN A 309 33.13 -36.10 13.71
N ARG A 310 32.70 -35.89 12.45
CA ARG A 310 32.88 -36.88 11.37
C ARG A 310 33.20 -36.22 10.03
N ARG A 311 34.31 -36.66 9.42
CA ARG A 311 34.81 -36.22 8.11
C ARG A 311 34.19 -37.02 6.97
N GLU A 312 34.41 -36.54 5.74
CA GLU A 312 34.06 -37.24 4.48
C GLU A 312 34.83 -38.56 4.30
N PRO A 313 34.56 -39.29 3.20
CA PRO A 313 35.51 -39.17 2.10
C PRO A 313 34.90 -39.02 0.69
N ASP A 314 35.70 -38.48 -0.24
CA ASP A 314 35.38 -38.29 -1.65
C ASP A 314 35.00 -39.59 -2.41
N GLY A 315 33.98 -39.49 -3.27
CA GLY A 315 33.45 -40.58 -4.09
C GLY A 315 33.82 -40.47 -5.58
N ASN A 316 35.10 -40.24 -5.90
CA ASN A 316 35.59 -40.05 -7.27
C ASN A 316 35.24 -41.25 -8.20
N ARG A 317 34.44 -41.03 -9.26
CA ARG A 317 34.26 -41.99 -10.37
C ARG A 317 34.40 -41.29 -11.73
N ARG A 318 35.38 -41.76 -12.50
CA ARG A 318 35.64 -41.35 -13.89
C ARG A 318 34.76 -42.13 -14.88
N GLU A 319 34.76 -41.68 -16.14
CA GLU A 319 34.06 -42.34 -17.26
C GLU A 319 34.64 -43.73 -17.61
N PRO A 320 34.07 -44.39 -18.63
CA PRO A 320 34.82 -44.41 -19.88
C PRO A 320 34.01 -44.07 -21.15
N ASP A 321 34.73 -43.63 -22.18
CA ASP A 321 34.18 -43.23 -23.49
C ASP A 321 33.39 -44.33 -24.23
N GLY A 322 32.16 -44.01 -24.61
CA GLY A 322 31.30 -44.82 -25.48
C GLY A 322 31.51 -44.56 -26.97
N ASN A 323 32.73 -44.73 -27.47
CA ASN A 323 33.10 -44.38 -28.84
C ASN A 323 32.43 -45.30 -29.89
N ARG A 324 31.47 -44.80 -30.68
CA ARG A 324 30.90 -45.53 -31.81
C ARG A 324 30.63 -44.65 -33.03
N ARG A 325 31.53 -44.75 -34.01
CA ARG A 325 31.27 -44.39 -35.42
C ARG A 325 30.54 -45.54 -36.10
N GLU A 326 29.63 -45.24 -37.01
CA GLU A 326 29.84 -45.44 -38.46
C GLU A 326 28.65 -44.87 -39.27
N PRO A 327 28.89 -44.32 -40.48
CA PRO A 327 27.84 -43.85 -41.38
C PRO A 327 27.33 -44.97 -42.30
N GLY A 328 26.08 -44.85 -42.75
CA GLY A 328 25.50 -45.72 -43.78
C GLY A 328 24.73 -44.91 -44.81
N ASP A 329 25.40 -44.56 -45.91
CA ASP A 329 24.73 -44.05 -47.11
C ASP A 329 24.08 -45.21 -47.90
N ARG A 330 23.00 -44.88 -48.62
CA ARG A 330 22.62 -45.32 -49.99
C ARG A 330 21.28 -46.04 -50.21
N ASP A 331 20.78 -45.71 -51.40
CA ASP A 331 19.82 -46.39 -52.27
C ASP A 331 18.37 -46.56 -51.75
N GLY A 332 17.50 -45.67 -52.25
CA GLY A 332 16.07 -45.57 -51.99
C GLY A 332 15.46 -44.38 -52.72
#